data_AF-A0A7S1DPR3-F1
#
_entry.id   AF-A0A7S1DPR3-F1
#
_cell.length_a   1.000
_cell.length_b   1.000
_cell.length_c   1.000
_cell.angle_alpha   90.00
_cell.angle_beta   90.00
_cell.angle_gamma   90.00
#
_symmetry.space_group_name_H-M   'P 1'
#
loop_
_entity.id
_entity.type
_entity.pdbx_description
1 polymer ?
#
loop_
_entity_poly.entity_id
_entity_poly.type
_entity_poly.pdbx_seq_one_letter_code
_entity_poly.pdbx_strand_id
1 'polypeptide(L)'
;RLELDAGRAGHGLALLLRVHPVALSSGSLSLRAQSHTLLARCLLAGAPCPYPKGGPLEAAGWHLDKAIGILERLESVDELRSACHLRALTANAMGDVNARDAAARKFWMASV
;
A
#
# COMPACT_ATOMS: atom_id res chain seq x y z
N ARG A 1 3.75 16.84 -18.45
CA ARG A 1 4.55 16.14 -17.42
C ARG A 1 3.70 15.15 -16.61
N LEU A 2 2.50 15.52 -16.13
CA LEU A 2 1.58 14.63 -15.40
C LEU A 2 1.14 13.36 -16.17
N GLU A 3 0.94 13.44 -17.49
CA GLU A 3 0.53 12.29 -18.31
C GLU A 3 1.63 11.23 -18.48
N LEU A 4 2.90 11.64 -18.44
CA LEU A 4 4.05 10.73 -18.52
C LEU A 4 4.19 9.89 -17.25
N ASP A 5 3.87 10.45 -16.09
CA ASP A 5 3.95 9.75 -14.80
C ASP A 5 2.76 8.79 -14.60
N ALA A 6 1.56 9.16 -15.05
CA ALA A 6 0.40 8.26 -15.09
C ALA A 6 0.62 7.07 -16.04
N GLY A 7 1.22 7.31 -17.22
CA GLY A 7 1.61 6.25 -18.14
C GLY A 7 2.62 5.28 -17.54
N ARG A 8 3.60 5.77 -16.77
CA ARG A 8 4.59 4.92 -16.07
C ARG A 8 3.98 4.14 -14.92
N ALA A 9 3.06 4.73 -14.16
CA ALA A 9 2.33 4.05 -13.09
C ALA A 9 1.49 2.88 -13.64
N GLY A 10 0.82 3.06 -14.78
CA GLY A 10 0.05 2.00 -15.45
C GLY A 10 0.92 0.82 -15.90
N HIS A 11 2.08 1.08 -16.50
CA HIS A 11 3.03 0.02 -16.87
C HIS A 11 3.60 -0.71 -15.64
N GLY A 12 3.93 0.04 -14.59
CA GLY A 12 4.40 -0.54 -13.32
C GLY A 12 3.36 -1.45 -12.67
N LEU A 13 2.10 -1.02 -12.63
CA LEU A 13 0.98 -1.82 -12.13
C LEU A 13 0.81 -3.11 -12.94
N ALA A 14 0.83 -3.03 -14.28
CA ALA A 14 0.67 -4.19 -15.14
C ALA A 14 1.79 -5.23 -14.94
N LEU A 15 3.03 -4.78 -14.75
CA LEU A 15 4.15 -5.67 -14.45
C LEU A 15 4.01 -6.30 -13.04
N LEU A 16 3.61 -5.51 -12.05
CA LEU A 16 3.42 -6.00 -10.69
C LEU A 16 2.29 -7.02 -10.57
N LEU A 17 1.18 -6.85 -11.29
CA LEU A 17 0.10 -7.84 -11.29
C LEU A 17 0.56 -9.22 -11.81
N ARG A 18 1.59 -9.27 -12.65
CA ARG A 18 2.18 -10.53 -13.15
C ARG A 18 3.19 -11.13 -12.18
N VAL A 19 3.96 -10.29 -11.48
CA VAL A 19 5.04 -10.73 -10.57
C VAL A 19 4.54 -10.96 -9.14
N HIS A 20 3.44 -10.33 -8.73
CA HIS A 20 2.88 -10.44 -7.38
C HIS A 20 2.59 -11.89 -6.96
N PRO A 21 1.97 -12.76 -7.79
CA PRO A 21 1.77 -14.16 -7.44
C PRO A 21 3.08 -14.91 -7.16
N VAL A 22 4.15 -14.61 -7.91
CA VAL A 22 5.47 -15.20 -7.72
C VAL A 22 6.05 -14.79 -6.36
N ALA A 23 5.95 -13.51 -6.00
CA ALA A 23 6.35 -13.02 -4.69
C ALA A 23 5.52 -13.66 -3.56
N LEU A 24 4.21 -13.87 -3.75
CA LEU A 24 3.34 -14.55 -2.80
C LEU A 24 3.70 -16.02 -2.59
N SER A 25 4.10 -16.71 -3.65
CA SER A 25 4.61 -18.09 -3.58
C SER A 25 6.03 -18.20 -3.01
N SER A 26 6.72 -17.07 -2.79
CA SER A 26 8.07 -17.10 -2.24
C SER A 26 8.06 -17.49 -0.77
N GLY A 27 9.09 -18.22 -0.34
CA GLY A 27 9.34 -18.47 1.08
C GLY A 27 9.62 -17.19 1.89
N SER A 28 9.94 -16.08 1.23
CA SER A 28 10.32 -14.82 1.88
C SER A 28 9.10 -13.99 2.30
N LEU A 29 8.99 -13.72 3.60
CA LEU A 29 7.99 -12.79 4.12
C LEU A 29 8.29 -11.34 3.73
N SER A 30 9.56 -10.94 3.68
CA SER A 30 9.93 -9.57 3.30
C SER A 30 9.55 -9.28 1.86
N LEU A 31 9.79 -10.22 0.94
CA LEU A 31 9.41 -10.08 -0.46
C LEU A 31 7.88 -9.95 -0.62
N ARG A 32 7.11 -10.70 0.17
CA ARG A 32 5.64 -10.60 0.20
C ARG A 32 5.17 -9.23 0.67
N ALA A 33 5.73 -8.73 1.77
CA ALA A 33 5.40 -7.40 2.31
C ALA A 33 5.75 -6.27 1.33
N GLN A 34 6.93 -6.33 0.72
CA GLN A 34 7.38 -5.36 -0.29
C GLN A 34 6.49 -5.39 -1.52
N SER A 35 6.11 -6.59 -1.99
CA SER A 35 5.22 -6.75 -3.14
C SER A 35 3.84 -6.13 -2.89
N HIS A 36 3.24 -6.36 -1.72
CA HIS A 36 1.99 -5.71 -1.34
C HIS A 36 2.10 -4.19 -1.24
N THR A 37 3.16 -3.68 -0.60
CA THR A 37 3.39 -2.24 -0.46
C THR A 37 3.57 -1.55 -1.82
N LEU A 38 4.31 -2.19 -2.73
CA LEU A 38 4.56 -1.66 -4.06
C LEU A 38 3.30 -1.66 -4.93
N LEU A 39 2.49 -2.73 -4.85
CA LEU A 39 1.22 -2.81 -5.55
C LEU A 39 0.24 -1.73 -5.09
N ALA A 40 0.15 -1.49 -3.77
CA ALA A 40 -0.64 -0.39 -3.22
C ALA A 40 -0.19 0.98 -3.74
N ARG A 41 1.12 1.23 -3.79
CA ARG A 41 1.66 2.49 -4.35
C ARG A 41 1.28 2.69 -5.82
N CYS A 42 1.36 1.64 -6.63
CA CYS A 42 0.98 1.71 -8.04
C CYS A 42 -0.52 1.98 -8.23
N LEU A 43 -1.37 1.38 -7.39
CA LEU A 43 -2.82 1.64 -7.39
C LEU A 43 -3.14 3.10 -7.03
N LEU A 44 -2.44 3.65 -6.03
CA LEU A 44 -2.60 5.05 -5.61
C LEU A 44 -2.09 6.05 -6.66
N ALA A 45 -0.99 5.73 -7.34
CA ALA A 45 -0.38 6.57 -8.37
C ALA A 45 -1.17 6.58 -9.68
N GLY A 46 -1.85 5.47 -10.01
CA GLY A 46 -2.65 5.34 -11.22
C GLY A 46 -4.07 5.91 -11.11
N ALA A 47 -4.54 6.25 -9.91
CA ALA A 47 -5.89 6.73 -9.71
C ALA A 47 -5.96 8.27 -9.89
N PRO A 48 -6.89 8.77 -10.73
CA PRO A 48 -7.03 10.21 -10.98
C PRO A 48 -7.52 10.94 -9.72
N CYS A 49 -7.08 12.19 -9.52
CA CYS A 49 -7.55 13.05 -8.43
C CYS A 49 -8.65 14.00 -8.95
N PRO A 50 -9.82 14.15 -8.28
CA PRO A 50 -10.21 13.47 -7.05
C PRO A 50 -10.43 11.97 -7.28
N TYR A 51 -9.97 11.15 -6.32
CA TYR A 51 -10.06 9.70 -6.40
C TYR A 51 -11.53 9.29 -6.63
N PRO A 52 -11.83 8.51 -7.68
CA PRO A 52 -13.16 7.96 -7.83
C PRO A 52 -13.51 7.15 -6.57
N LYS A 53 -14.74 7.29 -6.08
CA LYS A 53 -15.22 6.46 -4.96
C LYS A 53 -15.14 4.99 -5.37
N GLY A 54 -14.45 4.20 -4.55
CA GLY A 54 -14.34 2.74 -4.70
C GLY A 54 -13.30 2.26 -5.72
N GLY A 55 -12.90 1.00 -5.57
CA GLY A 55 -11.98 0.29 -6.47
C GLY A 55 -10.49 0.47 -6.11
N PRO A 56 -9.75 1.42 -6.72
CA PRO A 56 -8.30 1.52 -6.52
C PRO A 56 -7.87 1.84 -5.09
N LEU A 57 -8.60 2.71 -4.39
CA LEU A 57 -8.31 3.06 -2.99
C LEU A 57 -8.57 1.89 -2.04
N GLU A 58 -9.66 1.15 -2.24
CA GLU A 58 -10.01 -0.02 -1.44
C GLU A 58 -8.99 -1.14 -1.64
N ALA A 59 -8.60 -1.39 -2.91
CA ALA A 59 -7.58 -2.36 -3.25
C ALA A 59 -6.21 -1.98 -2.65
N ALA A 60 -5.83 -0.70 -2.72
CA ALA A 60 -4.62 -0.21 -2.08
C ALA A 60 -4.67 -0.40 -0.55
N GLY A 61 -5.81 -0.09 0.08
CA GLY A 61 -6.03 -0.31 1.51
C GLY A 61 -5.86 -1.77 1.91
N TRP A 62 -6.47 -2.69 1.16
CA TRP A 62 -6.35 -4.13 1.39
C TRP A 62 -4.90 -4.63 1.31
N HIS A 63 -4.15 -4.19 0.29
CA HIS A 63 -2.73 -4.55 0.16
C HIS A 63 -1.89 -3.98 1.29
N LEU A 64 -2.15 -2.75 1.74
CA LEU A 64 -1.46 -2.16 2.87
C LEU A 64 -1.75 -2.92 4.17
N ASP A 65 -2.99 -3.36 4.40
CA ASP A 65 -3.35 -4.17 5.57
C ASP A 65 -2.60 -5.52 5.59
N LYS A 66 -2.43 -6.15 4.41
CA LYS A 66 -1.60 -7.36 4.26
C LYS A 66 -0.11 -7.09 4.53
N ALA A 67 0.43 -6.00 3.98
CA ALA A 67 1.82 -5.63 4.21
C ALA A 67 2.08 -5.37 5.70
N ILE A 68 1.25 -4.57 6.36
CA ILE A 68 1.34 -4.26 7.80
C ILE A 68 1.38 -5.55 8.62
N GLY A 69 0.44 -6.48 8.41
CA GLY A 69 0.41 -7.73 9.18
C GLY A 69 1.64 -8.62 8.97
N ILE A 70 2.31 -8.55 7.82
CA ILE A 70 3.57 -9.27 7.57
C ILE A 70 4.75 -8.54 8.21
N LEU A 71 4.80 -7.21 8.09
CA LEU A 71 5.87 -6.36 8.63
C LEU A 71 5.89 -6.38 10.16
N GLU A 72 4.72 -6.45 10.80
CA GLU A 72 4.58 -6.68 12.25
C GLU A 72 5.23 -7.99 12.68
N ARG A 73 5.07 -9.07 11.89
CA ARG A 73 5.70 -10.37 12.17
C ARG A 73 7.20 -10.41 11.91
N LEU A 74 7.68 -9.50 11.06
CA LEU A 74 9.10 -9.35 10.73
C LEU A 74 9.82 -8.38 11.65
N GLU A 75 9.09 -7.66 12.52
CA GLU A 75 9.61 -6.58 13.36
C GLU A 75 10.35 -5.50 12.53
N SER A 76 9.93 -5.31 11.27
CA SER A 76 10.53 -4.34 10.35
C SER A 76 9.95 -2.94 10.59
N VAL A 77 10.50 -2.24 11.59
CA VAL A 77 9.94 -0.98 12.12
C VAL A 77 9.81 0.12 11.08
N ASP A 78 10.83 0.35 10.25
CA ASP A 78 10.82 1.45 9.27
C ASP A 78 9.87 1.19 8.09
N GLU A 79 9.82 -0.05 7.60
CA GLU A 79 8.88 -0.45 6.56
C GLU A 79 7.44 -0.42 7.11
N LEU A 80 7.23 -0.87 8.35
CA LEU A 80 5.94 -0.81 9.04
C LEU A 80 5.46 0.64 9.18
N ARG A 81 6.33 1.55 9.62
CA ARG A 81 6.03 2.99 9.73
C ARG A 81 5.60 3.54 8.36
N SER A 82 6.33 3.23 7.31
CA SER A 82 6.01 3.66 5.94
C SER A 82 4.66 3.12 5.46
N ALA A 83 4.36 1.84 5.71
CA ALA A 83 3.11 1.21 5.33
C ALA A 83 1.91 1.79 6.11
N CYS A 84 2.05 2.02 7.42
CA CYS A 84 1.03 2.64 8.26
C CYS A 84 0.73 4.09 7.82
N HIS A 85 1.75 4.87 7.47
CA HIS A 85 1.56 6.22 6.94
C HIS A 85 0.74 6.21 5.65
N LEU A 86 1.12 5.39 4.68
CA LEU A 86 0.37 5.19 3.43
C LEU A 86 -1.06 4.75 3.69
N ARG A 87 -1.29 3.83 4.64
CA ARG A 87 -2.62 3.35 4.99
C ARG A 87 -3.52 4.45 5.57
N ALA A 88 -2.96 5.32 6.40
CA ALA A 88 -3.67 6.46 6.97
C ALA A 88 -4.08 7.46 5.87
N LEU A 89 -3.19 7.75 4.91
CA LEU A 89 -3.50 8.61 3.77
C LEU A 89 -4.61 8.01 2.89
N THR A 90 -4.52 6.72 2.58
CA THR A 90 -5.55 6.00 1.81
C THR A 90 -6.90 6.03 2.53
N ALA A 91 -6.94 5.78 3.84
CA ALA A 91 -8.16 5.84 4.65
C ALA A 91 -8.76 7.26 4.65
N ASN A 92 -7.92 8.28 4.79
CA ASN A 92 -8.35 9.67 4.75
C ASN A 92 -8.97 10.03 3.39
N ALA A 93 -8.38 9.57 2.28
CA ALA A 93 -8.93 9.76 0.95
C ALA A 93 -10.28 9.05 0.74
N MET A 94 -10.50 7.91 1.41
CA MET A 94 -11.79 7.20 1.40
C MET A 94 -12.82 7.79 2.37
N GLY A 95 -12.44 8.70 3.27
CA GLY A 95 -13.29 9.18 4.35
C GLY A 95 -13.51 8.16 5.48
N ASP A 96 -12.69 7.10 5.55
CA ASP A 96 -12.75 6.09 6.61
C ASP A 96 -11.93 6.54 7.83
N VAL A 97 -12.59 7.27 8.72
CA VAL A 97 -11.98 7.83 9.95
C VAL A 97 -11.44 6.75 10.88
N ASN A 98 -12.16 5.63 11.01
CA ASN A 98 -11.76 4.54 11.91
C ASN A 98 -10.47 3.88 11.43
N ALA A 99 -10.38 3.55 10.14
CA ALA A 99 -9.18 2.94 9.58
C ALA A 99 -7.99 3.92 9.57
N ARG A 100 -8.25 5.22 9.34
CA ARG A 100 -7.21 6.26 9.41
C ARG A 100 -6.59 6.31 10.80
N ASP A 101 -7.42 6.41 11.83
CA ASP A 101 -6.94 6.55 13.21
C ASP A 101 -6.27 5.27 13.72
N ALA A 102 -6.75 4.10 13.31
CA ALA A 102 -6.09 2.83 13.60
C ALA A 102 -4.68 2.76 12.99
N ALA A 103 -4.53 3.14 11.72
CA ALA A 103 -3.23 3.19 11.05
C ALA A 103 -2.30 4.25 11.65
N ALA A 104 -2.82 5.42 12.03
CA ALA A 104 -2.05 6.48 12.67
C ALA A 104 -1.52 6.06 14.05
N ARG A 105 -2.32 5.34 14.85
CA ARG A 105 -1.84 4.77 16.12
C ARG A 105 -0.70 3.78 15.92
N LYS A 106 -0.81 2.88 14.94
CA LYS A 106 0.26 1.93 14.61
C LYS A 106 1.53 2.64 14.13
N PHE A 107 1.39 3.68 13.31
CA PHE A 107 2.52 4.53 12.89
C PHE A 107 3.24 5.12 14.10
N TRP A 108 2.49 5.69 15.05
CA TRP A 108 3.05 6.28 16.26
C TRP A 108 3.80 5.23 17.09
N MET A 109 3.20 4.06 17.32
CA MET A 109 3.84 2.98 18.07
C MET A 109 5.14 2.48 17.42
N ALA A 110 5.23 2.47 16.09
CA ALA A 110 6.45 2.13 15.36
C ALA A 110 7.47 3.28 15.29
N SER A 111 7.21 4.41 15.93
CA SER A 111 8.08 5.61 15.94
C SER A 111 8.67 5.91 17.32
N VAL A 112 8.31 5.12 18.33
CA VAL A 112 8.85 5.17 19.71
C VAL A 112 9.81 4.02 19.90
#